data_AF-A0A2U2HJR0-F1
#
_entry.id   AF-A0A2U2HJR0-F1
#
_cell.length_a   1.000
_cell.length_b   1.000
_cell.length_c   1.000
_cell.angle_alpha   90.00
_cell.angle_beta   90.00
_cell.angle_gamma   90.00
#
_symmetry.space_group_name_H-M   'P 1'
#
loop_
_entity.id
_entity.type
_entity.pdbx_description
1 polymer ?
#
loop_
_entity_poly.entity_id
_entity_poly.type
_entity_poly.pdbx_seq_one_letter_code
_entity_poly.pdbx_strand_id
1 'polypeptide(L)' 'MADDHLGVILNYTNSGGVVGDRRFFSLIMLFFKHQTHHRGQLSTMLSQAGHEVGVTDLLALIPNQARSGTV' A
#
# COMPACT_ATOMS: atom_id res chain seq x y z
N MET A 1 24.23 -1.37 9.50
CA MET A 1 23.50 -0.14 9.17
C MET A 1 22.27 -0.59 8.41
N ALA A 2 21.08 -0.57 9.01
CA ALA A 2 19.88 -0.85 8.23
C ALA A 2 19.77 0.28 7.21
N ASP A 3 19.94 -0.04 5.93
CA ASP A 3 19.75 0.93 4.86
C ASP A 3 18.32 1.46 4.96
N ASP A 4 18.18 2.75 5.29
CA ASP A 4 16.88 3.44 5.29
C ASP A 4 16.46 3.72 3.85
N HIS A 5 16.08 2.64 3.16
CA HIS A 5 15.64 2.69 1.77
C HIS A 5 14.39 3.56 1.58
N LEU A 6 13.62 3.84 2.64
CA LEU A 6 12.39 4.63 2.58
C LEU A 6 12.63 6.14 2.77
N GLY A 7 13.72 6.51 3.46
CA GLY A 7 14.12 7.90 3.70
C GLY A 7 14.66 8.65 2.49
N VAL A 8 14.94 7.95 1.37
CA VAL A 8 15.55 8.53 0.17
C VAL A 8 14.59 9.43 -0.62
N ILE A 9 15.16 10.38 -1.37
CA ILE A 9 14.42 11.13 -2.40
C ILE A 9 14.44 10.32 -3.69
N LEU A 10 13.26 10.06 -4.24
CA LEU A 10 13.10 9.47 -5.56
C LEU A 10 12.92 10.58 -6.59
N ASN A 11 13.83 10.61 -7.57
CA ASN A 11 13.70 11.42 -8.78
C ASN A 11 12.99 10.57 -9.85
N TYR A 12 11.92 11.09 -10.44
CA TYR A 12 11.14 10.36 -11.44
C TYR A 12 10.56 11.30 -12.49
N THR A 13 10.13 10.72 -13.61
CA THR A 13 9.29 11.39 -14.61
C THR A 13 7.99 10.61 -14.68
N ASN A 14 6.86 11.30 -14.48
CA ASN A 14 5.55 10.63 -14.55
C ASN A 14 5.15 10.31 -16.00
N SER A 15 4.04 9.59 -16.18
CA SER A 15 3.52 9.22 -17.50
C SER A 15 3.11 10.42 -18.38
N GLY A 16 2.94 11.61 -17.79
CA GLY A 16 2.72 12.86 -18.50
C GLY A 16 4.00 13.64 -18.84
N GLY A 17 5.18 13.06 -18.61
CA GLY A 17 6.47 13.70 -18.88
C GLY A 17 6.93 14.72 -17.83
N VAL A 18 6.20 14.86 -16.71
CA VAL A 18 6.54 15.81 -15.65
C VAL A 18 7.58 15.20 -14.71
N VAL A 19 8.71 15.89 -14.54
CA VAL A 19 9.77 15.53 -13.60
C VAL A 19 9.35 15.88 -12.17
N GLY A 20 9.67 15.01 -11.22
CA GLY A 20 9.37 15.23 -9.81
C GLY A 20 10.40 14.59 -8.87
N ASP A 21 10.63 15.29 -7.75
CA ASP A 21 11.46 14.84 -6.65
C ASP A 21 10.61 14.71 -5.39
N ARG A 22 10.49 13.49 -4.85
CA ARG A 22 9.62 13.20 -3.69
C ARG A 22 10.27 12.18 -2.77
N ARG A 23 9.99 12.28 -1.46
CA ARG A 23 10.38 11.23 -0.50
C ARG A 23 9.74 9.90 -0.89
N PHE A 24 10.54 8.84 -0.96
CA PHE A 24 10.08 7.54 -1.41
C PHE A 24 8.95 7.00 -0.53
N PHE A 25 9.08 7.11 0.80
CA PHE A 25 8.01 6.76 1.73
C PHE A 25 6.66 7.42 1.41
N SER A 26 6.66 8.70 1.04
CA SER A 26 5.43 9.43 0.72
C SER A 26 4.72 8.85 -0.52
N LEU A 27 5.49 8.39 -1.51
CA LEU A 27 4.96 7.77 -2.72
C LEU A 27 4.37 6.38 -2.42
N ILE A 28 5.03 5.59 -1.57
CA ILE A 28 4.52 4.30 -1.10
C ILE A 28 3.21 4.48 -0.32
N MET A 29 3.15 5.46 0.57
CA MET A 29 1.91 5.78 1.28
C MET A 29 0.79 6.25 0.34
N LEU A 30 1.12 7.05 -0.68
CA LEU A 30 0.15 7.44 -1.71
C LEU A 30 -0.39 6.22 -2.46
N PHE A 31 0.47 5.26 -2.83
CA PHE A 31 0.08 4.03 -3.50
C PHE A 31 -0.93 3.23 -2.67
N PHE A 32 -0.65 2.99 -1.38
CA PHE A 32 -1.58 2.26 -0.51
C PHE A 32 -2.89 3.01 -0.26
N LYS A 33 -2.84 4.35 -0.17
CA LYS A 33 -4.06 5.17 -0.07
C LYS A 33 -4.93 5.03 -1.32
N HIS A 34 -4.33 5.05 -2.51
CA HIS A 34 -5.05 4.90 -3.77
C HIS A 34 -5.70 3.51 -3.91
N GLN A 35 -4.98 2.45 -3.54
CA GLN A 35 -5.51 1.08 -3.47
C GLN A 35 -6.72 0.99 -2.53
N THR A 36 -6.59 1.54 -1.32
CA THR A 36 -7.69 1.52 -0.32
C THR A 36 -8.92 2.27 -0.81
N HIS A 37 -8.72 3.40 -1.52
CA HIS A 37 -9.81 4.17 -2.12
C HIS A 37 -10.56 3.37 -3.19
N HIS A 38 -9.84 2.80 -4.16
CA HIS A 38 -10.47 1.98 -5.21
C HIS A 38 -11.12 0.72 -4.64
N ARG A 39 -10.52 0.08 -3.65
CA ARG A 39 -11.15 -1.04 -2.94
C ARG A 39 -12.48 -0.62 -2.30
N GLY A 40 -12.57 0.58 -1.72
CA GLY A 40 -13.83 1.12 -1.21
C GLY A 40 -14.89 1.32 -2.30
N GLN A 41 -14.49 1.80 -3.48
CA GLN A 41 -15.39 1.93 -4.63
C GLN A 41 -15.93 0.57 -5.08
N LEU A 42 -15.06 -0.41 -5.28
CA LEU A 42 -15.45 -1.75 -5.72
C LEU A 42 -16.29 -2.47 -4.65
N SER A 43 -15.92 -2.36 -3.38
CA SER A 43 -16.67 -2.95 -2.28
C SER A 43 -18.11 -2.44 -2.25
N THR A 44 -18.29 -1.13 -2.47
CA THR A 44 -19.62 -0.53 -2.55
C THR A 44 -20.43 -1.12 -3.69
N MET A 45 -19.84 -1.18 -4.89
CA MET A 45 -20.51 -1.71 -6.09
C MET A 45 -20.89 -3.19 -5.92
N LEU A 46 -19.99 -4.01 -5.37
CA LEU A 46 -20.24 -5.43 -5.13
C LEU A 46 -21.35 -5.65 -4.09
N SER A 47 -21.32 -4.90 -2.99
CA SER A 47 -22.38 -4.97 -1.98
C SER A 47 -23.74 -4.51 -2.53
N GLN A 48 -23.77 -3.45 -3.35
CA GLN A 48 -24.99 -3.00 -4.03
C GLN A 48 -25.55 -4.04 -5.01
N ALA A 49 -24.68 -4.86 -5.61
CA ALA A 49 -25.07 -6.00 -6.45
C ALA A 49 -25.47 -7.26 -5.64
N GLY A 50 -25.47 -7.19 -4.30
CA GLY A 50 -25.82 -8.31 -3.43
C GLY A 50 -24.69 -9.33 -3.21
N HIS A 51 -23.45 -8.99 -3.58
CA HIS A 51 -22.28 -9.86 -3.36
C HIS A 51 -21.56 -9.53 -2.04
N GLU A 52 -21.18 -10.57 -1.30
CA GLU A 52 -20.27 -10.42 -0.16
C GLU A 52 -18.82 -10.26 -0.63
N VAL A 53 -18.12 -9.28 -0.06
CA VAL A 53 -16.74 -8.93 -0.44
C VAL A 53 -15.70 -9.72 0.36
N GLY A 54 -16.06 -10.19 1.56
CA GLY A 54 -15.17 -10.91 2.46
C GLY A 54 -14.08 -10.04 3.11
N VAL A 55 -13.12 -10.68 3.78
CA VAL A 55 -11.98 -10.01 4.43
C VAL A 55 -10.97 -9.58 3.37
N THR A 56 -10.62 -8.30 3.37
CA THR A 56 -9.66 -7.73 2.41
C THR A 56 -8.46 -7.06 3.06
N ASP A 57 -8.36 -7.09 4.39
CA ASP A 57 -7.25 -6.52 5.13
C ASP A 57 -5.95 -7.24 4.79
N LEU A 58 -4.92 -6.44 4.45
CA LEU A 58 -3.59 -6.97 4.12
C LEU A 58 -3.02 -7.83 5.25
N LEU A 59 -3.38 -7.51 6.50
CA LEU A 59 -2.97 -8.28 7.68
C LEU A 59 -3.41 -9.75 7.61
N ALA A 60 -4.56 -10.06 7.00
CA ALA A 60 -5.02 -11.43 6.82
C ALA A 60 -4.13 -12.26 5.88
N LEU A 61 -3.33 -11.58 5.04
CA LEU A 61 -2.42 -12.19 4.07
C LEU A 61 -0.96 -12.24 4.56
N ILE A 62 -0.63 -11.49 5.62
CA ILE A 62 0.73 -11.46 6.17
C ILE A 62 0.85 -12.57 7.22
N PRO A 63 1.74 -13.56 7.03
CA PRO A 63 1.92 -14.61 8.02
C PRO A 63 2.54 -14.04 9.30
N ASN A 64 2.09 -14.55 10.44
CA ASN A 64 2.76 -14.28 11.70
C ASN A 64 4.19 -14.82 11.64
N GLN A 65 5.16 -13.98 12.03
CA GLN A 65 6.54 -14.42 12.17
C GLN A 65 6.72 -15.09 13.53
N ALA A 66 7.49 -16.18 13.57
CA ALA A 66 7.90 -16.77 14.84
C ALA A 66 8.71 -15.74 15.63
N ARG A 67 8.38 -15.54 16.90
CA ARG A 67 9.23 -14.75 17.80
C ARG A 67 10.52 -15.54 17.97
N SER A 68 11.63 -15.05 17.39
CA SER A 68 12.96 -15.58 17.69
C SER A 68 13.17 -15.49 19.20
N GLY A 69 13.29 -16.65 19.84
CA GLY A 69 13.16 -16.79 21.29
C GLY A 69 14.25 -16.07 22.08
N THR A 70 13.87 -15.58 23.24
CA THR A 70 14.64 -15.73 24.49
C THR A 70 13.59 -15.74 25.61
N VAL A 71 13.41 -16.91 26.23
CA VAL A 71 12.90 -17.01 27.60
C VAL A 71 14.00 -16.53 28.52
#